data_AF-A0A3A0B4C4-F1
#
_entry.id   AF-A0A3A0B4C4-F1
#
_cell.length_a   1.000
_cell.length_b   1.000
_cell.length_c   1.000
_cell.angle_alpha   90.00
_cell.angle_beta   90.00
_cell.angle_gamma   90.00
#
_symmetry.space_group_name_H-M   'P 1'
#
loop_
_entity.id
_entity.type
_entity.pdbx_description
1 polymer ?
#
loop_
_entity_poly.entity_id
_entity_poly.type
_entity_poly.pdbx_seq_one_letter_code
_entity_poly.pdbx_strand_id
1 'polypeptide(L)'
;NWFRKISRVHHADEPDVWEKRLKDAGFTLERWWHYFSPASMRVLEWGHYFGLPSVAAKALTGKWIISSTKWNLAATEAYVRKYSSPEPVGDGAFTFYIARKR
;
A
#
# COMPACT_ATOMS: atom_id res chain seq x y z
N ASN A 1 -13.64 -13.72 3.22
CA ASN A 1 -12.45 -13.98 2.40
C ASN A 1 -11.22 -13.99 3.31
N TRP A 2 -10.39 -15.06 3.22
CA TRP A 2 -9.11 -15.22 3.91
C TRP A 2 -8.18 -14.00 3.81
N PHE A 3 -8.12 -13.32 2.66
CA PHE A 3 -7.28 -12.14 2.45
C PHE A 3 -7.66 -10.98 3.39
N ARG A 4 -8.95 -10.66 3.55
CA ARG A 4 -9.42 -9.62 4.51
C ARG A 4 -9.04 -9.96 5.96
N LYS A 5 -8.99 -11.25 6.31
CA LYS A 5 -8.58 -11.71 7.66
C LYS A 5 -7.08 -11.52 7.89
N ILE A 6 -6.25 -11.80 6.88
CA ILE A 6 -4.78 -11.65 6.97
C ILE A 6 -4.37 -10.19 6.84
N SER A 7 -4.91 -9.46 5.87
CA SER A 7 -4.60 -8.06 5.64
C SER A 7 -5.15 -7.13 6.72
N ARG A 8 -6.17 -7.57 7.47
CA ARG A 8 -6.90 -6.77 8.48
C ARG A 8 -7.50 -5.49 7.91
N VAL A 9 -7.68 -5.44 6.59
CA VAL A 9 -8.31 -4.31 5.90
C VAL A 9 -9.82 -4.53 5.92
N HIS A 10 -10.51 -3.82 6.82
CA HIS A 10 -11.95 -3.96 7.02
C HIS A 10 -12.80 -2.99 6.19
N HIS A 11 -12.24 -1.82 5.82
CA HIS A 11 -12.98 -0.73 5.17
C HIS A 11 -12.31 -0.18 3.90
N ALA A 12 -11.58 -1.04 3.18
CA ALA A 12 -11.27 -0.77 1.76
C ALA A 12 -12.53 -1.05 0.92
N ASP A 13 -13.56 -0.27 1.18
CA ASP A 13 -14.79 -0.23 0.41
C ASP A 13 -14.69 0.88 -0.63
N GLU A 14 -15.48 0.76 -1.69
CA GLU A 14 -15.50 1.71 -2.81
C GLU A 14 -16.08 3.08 -2.41
N PRO A 15 -15.83 4.13 -3.21
CA PRO A 15 -16.27 5.50 -2.90
C PRO A 15 -17.77 5.67 -2.66
N ASP A 16 -18.62 4.90 -3.33
CA ASP A 16 -20.07 4.90 -3.16
C ASP A 16 -20.48 4.49 -1.73
N VAL A 17 -19.82 3.47 -1.18
CA VAL A 17 -20.05 3.00 0.20
C VAL A 17 -19.62 4.08 1.21
N TRP A 18 -18.46 4.69 0.97
CA TRP A 18 -17.93 5.73 1.87
C TRP A 18 -18.72 7.04 1.77
N GLU A 19 -19.16 7.44 0.59
CA GLU A 19 -20.03 8.61 0.41
C GLU A 19 -21.31 8.46 1.23
N LYS A 20 -21.95 7.29 1.17
CA LYS A 20 -23.13 7.00 1.98
C LYS A 20 -22.84 7.12 3.47
N ARG A 21 -21.77 6.48 3.97
CA ARG A 21 -21.38 6.52 5.39
C ARG A 21 -21.08 7.94 5.87
N LEU A 22 -20.37 8.71 5.07
CA LEU A 22 -20.04 10.11 5.37
C LEU A 22 -21.30 10.97 5.43
N LYS A 23 -22.22 10.80 4.48
CA LYS A 23 -23.52 11.50 4.47
C LYS A 23 -24.35 11.17 5.71
N ASP A 24 -24.45 9.90 6.07
CA ASP A 24 -25.17 9.43 7.26
C ASP A 24 -24.56 10.00 8.56
N ALA A 25 -23.25 10.31 8.55
CA ALA A 25 -22.53 10.93 9.65
C ALA A 25 -22.53 12.49 9.63
N GLY A 26 -23.26 13.13 8.71
CA GLY A 26 -23.34 14.60 8.62
C GLY A 26 -22.16 15.26 7.88
N PHE A 27 -21.42 14.50 7.08
CA PHE A 27 -20.35 15.02 6.21
C PHE A 27 -20.82 15.11 4.75
N THR A 28 -20.09 15.90 3.98
CA THR A 28 -20.16 15.91 2.52
C THR A 28 -18.81 15.46 1.98
N LEU A 29 -18.81 14.47 1.08
CA LEU A 29 -17.61 14.04 0.37
C LEU A 29 -17.28 15.08 -0.71
N GLU A 30 -16.10 15.69 -0.65
CA GLU A 30 -15.68 16.74 -1.59
C GLU A 30 -14.84 16.18 -2.73
N ARG A 31 -13.95 15.23 -2.41
CA ARG A 31 -13.05 14.62 -3.39
C ARG A 31 -12.59 13.26 -2.92
N TRP A 32 -12.33 12.37 -3.86
CA TRP A 32 -11.61 11.13 -3.61
C TRP A 32 -10.76 10.75 -4.82
N TRP A 33 -9.75 9.90 -4.60
CA TRP A 33 -8.99 9.27 -5.66
C TRP A 33 -8.35 7.97 -5.15
N HIS A 34 -8.20 6.99 -6.04
CA HIS A 34 -7.32 5.86 -5.75
C HIS A 34 -5.86 6.29 -5.93
N TYR A 35 -4.96 5.71 -5.16
CA TYR A 35 -3.51 6.02 -5.25
C TYR A 35 -2.65 4.77 -5.44
N PHE A 36 -3.24 3.57 -5.38
CA PHE A 36 -2.48 2.33 -5.49
C PHE A 36 -2.77 1.63 -6.80
N SER A 37 -1.97 1.93 -7.83
CA SER A 37 -2.17 1.40 -9.18
C SER A 37 -2.17 -0.14 -9.23
N PRO A 38 -2.79 -0.77 -10.24
CA PRO A 38 -2.68 -2.21 -10.47
C PRO A 38 -1.22 -2.69 -10.58
N ALA A 39 -0.33 -1.87 -11.14
CA ALA A 39 1.09 -2.19 -11.19
C ALA A 39 1.74 -2.22 -9.81
N SER A 40 1.43 -1.23 -8.96
CA SER A 40 1.89 -1.18 -7.56
C SER A 40 1.36 -2.37 -6.76
N MET A 41 0.11 -2.77 -6.98
CA MET A 41 -0.47 -3.96 -6.35
C MET A 41 0.31 -5.23 -6.73
N ARG A 42 0.61 -5.44 -8.01
CA ARG A 42 1.42 -6.59 -8.44
C ARG A 42 2.80 -6.59 -7.79
N VAL A 43 3.46 -5.43 -7.68
CA VAL A 43 4.77 -5.35 -7.00
C VAL A 43 4.65 -5.67 -5.50
N LEU A 44 3.57 -5.26 -4.84
CA LEU A 44 3.28 -5.63 -3.45
C LEU A 44 3.05 -7.13 -3.29
N GLU A 45 2.26 -7.74 -4.18
CA GLU A 45 1.99 -9.19 -4.17
C GLU A 45 3.25 -10.02 -4.38
N TRP A 46 4.21 -9.51 -5.14
CA TRP A 46 5.52 -10.14 -5.36
C TRP A 46 6.57 -9.74 -4.31
N GLY A 47 6.22 -8.82 -3.40
CA GLY A 47 7.15 -8.16 -2.49
C GLY A 47 7.92 -9.09 -1.57
N HIS A 48 7.34 -10.26 -1.22
CA HIS A 48 8.02 -11.27 -0.41
C HIS A 48 9.27 -11.84 -1.09
N TYR A 49 9.30 -11.92 -2.42
CA TYR A 49 10.49 -12.35 -3.16
C TYR A 49 11.64 -11.34 -3.07
N PHE A 50 11.36 -10.06 -2.85
CA PHE A 50 12.41 -9.06 -2.61
C PHE A 50 13.10 -9.24 -1.26
N GLY A 51 12.59 -10.11 -0.39
CA GLY A 51 13.24 -10.53 0.85
C GLY A 51 14.31 -11.62 0.68
N LEU A 52 14.46 -12.23 -0.51
CA LEU A 52 15.44 -13.29 -0.75
C LEU A 52 16.89 -12.88 -0.40
N PRO A 53 17.37 -11.67 -0.75
CA PRO A 53 18.69 -11.21 -0.30
C PRO A 53 18.83 -11.17 1.23
N SER A 54 17.76 -10.83 1.95
CA SER A 54 17.75 -10.84 3.42
C SER A 54 17.74 -12.26 4.01
N VAL A 55 17.14 -13.24 3.33
CA VAL A 55 17.25 -14.65 3.71
C VAL A 55 18.70 -15.12 3.56
N ALA A 56 19.35 -14.79 2.44
CA ALA A 56 20.77 -15.10 2.24
C ALA A 56 21.65 -14.42 3.30
N ALA A 57 21.40 -13.14 3.59
CA ALA A 57 22.08 -12.42 4.66
C ALA A 57 21.90 -13.12 6.03
N LYS A 58 20.68 -13.58 6.34
CA LYS A 58 20.39 -14.28 7.58
C LYS A 58 21.14 -15.61 7.67
N ALA A 59 21.21 -16.37 6.57
CA ALA A 59 21.94 -17.62 6.51
C ALA A 59 23.46 -17.43 6.67
N LEU A 60 24.03 -16.37 6.07
CA LEU A 60 25.48 -16.12 6.09
C LEU A 60 25.98 -15.40 7.34
N THR A 61 25.17 -14.50 7.92
CA THR A 61 25.61 -13.58 8.98
C THR A 61 24.78 -13.68 10.26
N GLY A 62 23.71 -14.47 10.27
CA GLY A 62 22.74 -14.50 11.37
C GLY A 62 21.86 -13.24 11.45
N LYS A 63 21.97 -12.29 10.52
CA LYS A 63 21.19 -11.04 10.50
C LYS A 63 20.38 -10.89 9.21
N TRP A 64 19.13 -10.44 9.32
CA TRP A 64 18.27 -10.14 8.16
C TRP A 64 18.73 -8.90 7.38
N ILE A 65 19.33 -7.96 8.09
CA ILE A 65 19.86 -6.69 7.60
C ILE A 65 21.32 -6.63 8.05
N ILE A 66 22.25 -6.60 7.09
CA ILE A 66 23.69 -6.67 7.35
C ILE A 66 24.18 -5.36 7.98
N SER A 67 23.66 -4.23 7.50
CA SER A 67 23.97 -2.89 7.99
C SER A 67 22.71 -2.02 8.11
N SER A 68 22.65 -1.16 9.13
CA SER A 68 21.59 -0.16 9.34
C SER A 68 21.65 1.03 8.37
N THR A 69 22.59 1.02 7.42
CA THR A 69 22.78 2.06 6.43
C THR A 69 21.88 1.82 5.21
N LYS A 70 21.56 2.89 4.48
CA LYS A 70 20.64 2.84 3.32
C LYS A 70 21.09 1.88 2.22
N TRP A 71 22.40 1.68 2.04
CA TRP A 71 22.91 0.83 0.96
C TRP A 71 22.43 -0.61 1.06
N ASN A 72 22.14 -1.11 2.28
CA ASN A 72 21.72 -2.49 2.50
C ASN A 72 20.44 -2.85 1.72
N LEU A 73 19.55 -1.88 1.52
CA LEU A 73 18.27 -2.07 0.81
C LEU A 73 18.16 -1.22 -0.46
N ALA A 74 19.24 -0.53 -0.88
CA ALA A 74 19.20 0.44 -1.96
C ALA A 74 18.71 -0.16 -3.29
N ALA A 75 19.05 -1.41 -3.60
CA ALA A 75 18.59 -2.08 -4.81
C ALA A 75 17.07 -2.33 -4.79
N THR A 76 16.56 -2.89 -3.68
CA THR A 76 15.13 -3.12 -3.47
C THR A 76 14.36 -1.79 -3.47
N GLU A 77 14.88 -0.78 -2.77
CA GLU A 77 14.31 0.56 -2.74
C GLU A 77 14.25 1.18 -4.13
N ALA A 78 15.34 1.15 -4.89
CA ALA A 78 15.40 1.72 -6.24
C ALA A 78 14.42 1.05 -7.21
N TYR A 79 14.17 -0.26 -7.05
CA TYR A 79 13.16 -0.97 -7.83
C TYR A 79 11.74 -0.56 -7.42
N VAL A 80 11.41 -0.68 -6.14
CA VAL A 80 10.05 -0.42 -5.61
C VAL A 80 9.65 1.05 -5.77
N ARG A 81 10.61 1.98 -5.68
CA ARG A 81 10.39 3.42 -5.85
C ARG A 81 9.69 3.78 -7.16
N LYS A 82 9.92 3.02 -8.24
CA LYS A 82 9.25 3.22 -9.54
C LYS A 82 7.74 3.02 -9.49
N TYR A 83 7.26 2.26 -8.51
CA TYR A 83 5.86 1.91 -8.31
C TYR A 83 5.23 2.62 -7.11
N SER A 84 6.01 3.46 -6.42
CA SER A 84 5.58 4.26 -5.29
C SER A 84 5.20 5.66 -5.76
N SER A 85 3.97 5.81 -6.24
CA SER A 85 3.39 7.10 -6.62
C SER A 85 2.20 7.44 -5.74
N PRO A 86 2.09 8.69 -5.24
CA PRO A 86 0.87 9.19 -4.60
C PRO A 86 -0.15 9.73 -5.61
N GLU A 87 0.20 9.78 -6.90
CA GLU A 87 -0.64 10.38 -7.93
C GLU A 87 -1.98 9.65 -8.08
N PRO A 88 -3.08 10.38 -8.33
CA PRO A 88 -4.39 9.78 -8.60
C PRO A 88 -4.35 8.78 -9.75
N VAL A 89 -4.98 7.62 -9.53
CA VAL A 89 -5.20 6.60 -10.55
C VAL A 89 -6.69 6.28 -10.67
N GLY A 90 -7.18 6.09 -11.89
CA GLY A 90 -8.60 5.83 -12.14
C GLY A 90 -9.04 4.42 -11.75
N ASP A 91 -8.15 3.43 -11.91
CA ASP A 91 -8.39 2.00 -11.70
C ASP A 91 -7.50 1.41 -10.60
N GLY A 92 -7.28 2.18 -9.53
CA GLY A 92 -6.44 1.76 -8.40
C GLY A 92 -7.19 1.05 -7.29
N ALA A 93 -6.43 0.43 -6.40
CA ALA A 93 -6.87 0.05 -5.07
C ALA A 93 -6.53 1.16 -4.07
N PHE A 94 -7.12 1.08 -2.88
CA PHE A 94 -6.96 2.03 -1.77
C PHE A 94 -7.28 3.48 -2.13
N THR A 95 -8.19 4.07 -1.37
CA THR A 95 -8.79 5.35 -1.73
C THR A 95 -8.51 6.38 -0.66
N PHE A 96 -8.09 7.57 -1.08
CA PHE A 96 -8.02 8.73 -0.23
C PHE A 96 -9.33 9.51 -0.35
N TYR A 97 -9.87 9.97 0.78
CA TYR A 97 -11.14 10.72 0.84
C TYR A 97 -10.92 12.07 1.52
N ILE A 98 -11.45 13.13 0.91
CA ILE A 98 -11.55 14.46 1.50
C ILE A 98 -13.03 14.72 1.76
N ALA A 99 -13.39 14.90 3.03
CA ALA A 99 -14.75 15.18 3.45
C ALA A 99 -14.80 16.37 4.39
N ARG A 100 -15.88 17.15 4.29
CA ARG A 100 -16.13 18.32 5.13
C ARG A 100 -17.36 18.10 5.98
N LYS A 101 -17.27 18.45 7.26
CA LYS A 101 -18.42 18.43 8.16
C LYS A 101 -19.38 19.55 7.76
N ARG A 102 -20.68 19.25 7.71
CA ARG A 102 -21.71 20.25 7.48
C ARG A 102 -21.86 21.19 8.67
#